data_AF-A0AAW9H232-F1
#
_entry.id   AF-A0AAW9H232-F1
#
_cell.length_a   1.000
_cell.length_b   1.000
_cell.length_c   1.000
_cell.angle_alpha   90.00
_cell.angle_beta   90.00
_cell.angle_gamma   90.00
#
_symmetry.space_group_name_H-M   'P 1'
#
loop_
_entity.id
_entity.type
_entity.pdbx_description
1 polymer ?
#
loop_
_entity_poly.entity_id
_entity_poly.type
_entity_poly.pdbx_seq_one_letter_code
_entity_poly.pdbx_strand_id
1 'polypeptide(L)'
;MHIILANHVNELRDDFGYQGLDESKLFEAFCNYCVVSKHFLGRFDPIDVTTDEDDAAIDGIAIVIDGDLITTIEDADEVFKTHKTNLLVDIVFLQAKSGEAFHKADIANFKMGLEDFLSLDPKLPNGKLNEESIEIIKIVLANLKKVRNRRPNVHVYYCTSGTYKAEREIKAAFELIENYIRDTELFFNVSVTPAGRGELLKFFADLSDKNEAKLTLIDYFGMPAMPGIPQSYVGVVSASKYVKSLLCDSDGELKQSVFEENVRSFLGSDNDVNGAIQRTLQSDEKRKLFSVLNNGITVVAPELTLTPNTREIHLTNYQVINGCQTSSTLHANLDKLTDGVNVVIKFIESPDNESSGDIIAATNSQSDIPKEAFYGLRGKAKLVQKYFDARNQRVPAEGKIYFERRQGEFRGVGLQVSRVFDVKEVARCYAAMFLNQPHNSARYVRAIFSASGDNLFREDDHESYYYCSTLALYKYQTLINGRKNGAQNYLKLRWHVIQAFKWFAHGKVVVPEPNSKKADAYATKMIDVLQSDDRAYIPIFEKCQKAIDNVGFPTTDSLKRGRFSQDLADYIRQELGG
;
A
#
# COMPACT_ATOMS: atom_id res chain seq x y z
N MET A 1 9.32 -18.74 20.93
CA MET A 1 8.58 -18.56 19.67
C MET A 1 8.48 -19.90 18.96
N HIS A 2 7.30 -20.25 18.46
CA HIS A 2 7.07 -21.50 17.71
C HIS A 2 7.82 -21.55 16.37
N ILE A 3 8.29 -22.73 15.95
CA ILE A 3 9.15 -22.90 14.75
C ILE A 3 8.55 -22.37 13.45
N ILE A 4 7.24 -22.56 13.22
CA ILE A 4 6.57 -22.05 12.01
C ILE A 4 6.58 -20.51 11.98
N LEU A 5 6.26 -19.89 13.11
CA LEU A 5 6.24 -18.43 13.22
C LEU A 5 7.66 -17.86 13.08
N ALA A 6 8.64 -18.51 13.71
CA ALA A 6 10.05 -18.15 13.57
C ALA A 6 10.53 -18.23 12.11
N ASN A 7 10.08 -19.23 11.34
CA ASN A 7 10.39 -19.32 9.93
C ASN A 7 9.82 -18.15 9.12
N HIS A 8 8.57 -17.74 9.35
CA HIS A 8 8.00 -16.57 8.66
C HIS A 8 8.63 -15.24 9.10
N VAL A 9 9.03 -15.12 10.36
CA VAL A 9 9.81 -13.96 10.83
C VAL A 9 11.18 -13.92 10.13
N ASN A 10 11.82 -15.06 9.93
CA ASN A 10 13.07 -15.16 9.15
C ASN A 10 12.84 -14.89 7.66
N GLU A 11 11.73 -15.33 7.09
CA GLU A 11 11.32 -15.03 5.72
C GLU A 11 11.18 -13.51 5.52
N LEU A 12 10.50 -12.81 6.43
CA LEU A 12 10.42 -11.34 6.44
C LEU A 12 11.82 -10.69 6.53
N ARG A 13 12.71 -11.22 7.38
CA ARG A 13 14.08 -10.71 7.49
C ARG A 13 14.82 -10.77 6.16
N ASP A 14 14.72 -11.90 5.48
CA ASP A 14 15.37 -12.10 4.20
C ASP A 14 14.70 -11.25 3.13
N ASP A 15 13.37 -11.14 3.17
CA ASP A 15 12.56 -10.38 2.22
C ASP A 15 12.82 -8.88 2.25
N PHE A 16 13.04 -8.30 3.42
CA PHE A 16 13.29 -6.86 3.55
C PHE A 16 14.76 -6.51 3.85
N GLY A 17 15.63 -7.52 4.02
CA GLY A 17 17.05 -7.27 4.29
C GLY A 17 17.31 -6.75 5.70
N TYR A 18 16.57 -7.24 6.69
CA TYR A 18 16.67 -6.81 8.10
C TYR A 18 17.76 -7.54 8.89
N GLN A 19 18.90 -7.88 8.27
CA GLN A 19 19.97 -8.62 8.98
C GLN A 19 20.60 -7.82 10.13
N GLY A 20 20.33 -6.51 10.22
CA GLY A 20 20.80 -5.64 11.29
C GLY A 20 19.83 -5.46 12.46
N LEU A 21 18.62 -6.02 12.40
CA LEU A 21 17.63 -5.94 13.50
C LEU A 21 17.85 -7.09 14.50
N ASP A 22 17.64 -6.80 15.78
CA ASP A 22 17.53 -7.85 16.80
C ASP A 22 16.20 -8.62 16.67
N GLU A 23 16.09 -9.74 17.39
CA GLU A 23 14.92 -10.62 17.31
C GLU A 23 13.62 -9.96 17.81
N SER A 24 13.69 -9.07 18.79
CA SER A 24 12.51 -8.36 19.30
C SER A 24 12.00 -7.38 18.25
N LYS A 25 12.89 -6.53 17.73
CA LYS A 25 12.53 -5.51 16.75
C LYS A 25 12.12 -6.12 15.41
N LEU A 26 12.72 -7.24 15.03
CA LEU A 26 12.29 -8.01 13.87
C LEU A 26 10.89 -8.61 14.07
N PHE A 27 10.55 -9.07 15.28
CA PHE A 27 9.21 -9.56 15.58
C PHE A 27 8.16 -8.44 15.56
N GLU A 28 8.51 -7.25 16.05
CA GLU A 28 7.67 -6.04 15.94
C GLU A 28 7.39 -5.70 14.47
N ALA A 29 8.45 -5.62 13.64
CA ALA A 29 8.32 -5.38 12.20
C ALA A 29 7.46 -6.45 11.51
N PHE A 30 7.60 -7.73 11.89
CA PHE A 30 6.76 -8.81 11.38
C PHE A 30 5.28 -8.61 11.74
N CYS A 31 4.98 -8.31 13.00
CA CYS A 31 3.61 -8.07 13.46
C CYS A 31 2.98 -6.87 12.74
N ASN A 32 3.75 -5.77 12.62
CA ASN A 32 3.35 -4.57 11.89
C ASN A 32 3.07 -4.88 10.42
N TYR A 33 3.93 -5.66 9.76
CA TYR A 33 3.70 -6.08 8.38
C TYR A 33 2.41 -6.86 8.20
N CYS A 34 2.17 -7.87 9.05
CA CYS A 34 0.97 -8.70 9.00
C CYS A 34 -0.32 -7.88 9.24
N VAL A 35 -0.31 -7.00 10.24
CA VAL A 35 -1.50 -6.26 10.64
C VAL A 35 -1.79 -5.12 9.68
N VAL A 36 -0.80 -4.29 9.35
CA VAL A 36 -0.99 -3.13 8.47
C VAL A 36 -1.42 -3.58 7.07
N SER A 37 -0.91 -4.71 6.58
CA SER A 37 -1.32 -5.25 5.28
C SER A 37 -2.79 -5.69 5.21
N LYS A 38 -3.50 -5.84 6.35
CA LYS A 38 -4.97 -6.03 6.37
C LYS A 38 -5.73 -4.75 6.05
N HIS A 39 -5.16 -3.61 6.42
CA HIS A 39 -5.77 -2.28 6.31
C HIS A 39 -5.25 -1.49 5.12
N PHE A 40 -4.04 -1.81 4.66
CA PHE A 40 -3.37 -1.17 3.54
C PHE A 40 -2.87 -2.23 2.56
N LEU A 41 -3.35 -2.14 1.32
CA LEU A 41 -3.13 -3.17 0.30
C LEU A 41 -1.95 -2.86 -0.62
N GLY A 42 -1.41 -1.64 -0.52
CA GLY A 42 -0.23 -1.22 -1.24
C GLY A 42 1.05 -1.80 -0.65
N ARG A 43 2.17 -1.57 -1.35
CA ARG A 43 3.49 -1.97 -0.86
C ARG A 43 4.02 -0.92 0.12
N PHE A 44 4.60 -1.38 1.22
CA PHE A 44 5.30 -0.55 2.18
C PHE A 44 6.46 -1.34 2.79
N ASP A 45 7.45 -0.62 3.31
CA ASP A 45 8.49 -1.21 4.14
C ASP A 45 7.98 -1.24 5.59
N PRO A 46 7.95 -2.40 6.28
CA PRO A 46 7.51 -2.51 7.66
C PRO A 46 8.19 -1.54 8.63
N ILE A 47 9.42 -1.12 8.34
CA ILE A 47 10.13 -0.15 9.19
C ILE A 47 9.52 1.26 9.12
N ASP A 48 8.80 1.60 8.04
CA ASP A 48 8.14 2.90 7.90
C ASP A 48 6.94 3.05 8.86
N VAL A 49 6.45 1.95 9.47
CA VAL A 49 5.32 1.92 10.43
C VAL A 49 5.69 1.31 11.80
N THR A 50 6.96 0.91 11.98
CA THR A 50 7.48 0.38 13.23
C THR A 50 8.14 1.52 14.01
N THR A 51 7.77 1.70 15.27
CA THR A 51 8.29 2.79 16.12
C THR A 51 9.75 2.54 16.52
N ASP A 52 10.41 3.52 17.15
CA ASP A 52 11.79 3.37 17.66
C ASP A 52 11.80 2.80 19.10
N GLU A 53 12.84 3.03 19.90
CA GLU A 53 12.91 2.53 21.30
C GLU A 53 12.08 3.37 22.30
N ASP A 54 11.90 4.67 22.04
CA ASP A 54 11.08 5.58 22.85
C ASP A 54 9.62 5.57 22.35
N ASP A 55 8.92 4.45 22.47
CA ASP A 55 7.67 4.22 21.75
C ASP A 55 6.39 4.34 22.60
N ALA A 56 6.53 4.69 23.88
CA ALA A 56 5.44 4.73 24.86
C ALA A 56 4.60 3.44 24.92
N ALA A 57 5.22 2.27 24.71
CA ALA A 57 4.51 0.99 24.59
C ALA A 57 3.51 0.99 23.43
N ILE A 58 3.94 1.49 22.27
CA ILE A 58 3.24 1.37 20.99
C ILE A 58 4.29 0.99 19.94
N ASP A 59 4.43 -0.29 19.65
CA ASP A 59 5.48 -0.80 18.75
C ASP A 59 5.19 -0.55 17.25
N GLY A 60 3.98 -0.08 16.92
CA GLY A 60 3.61 0.25 15.55
C GLY A 60 2.41 1.16 15.40
N ILE A 61 2.47 2.05 14.41
CA ILE A 61 1.42 3.01 14.08
C ILE A 61 1.29 3.08 12.55
N ALA A 62 0.07 2.93 12.04
CA ALA A 62 -0.24 3.18 10.64
C ALA A 62 -1.52 3.99 10.52
N ILE A 63 -1.51 5.00 9.65
CA ILE A 63 -2.66 5.85 9.36
C ILE A 63 -2.96 5.71 7.87
N VAL A 64 -4.13 5.16 7.54
CA VAL A 64 -4.57 4.97 6.16
C VAL A 64 -5.70 5.94 5.87
N ILE A 65 -5.54 6.77 4.83
CA ILE A 65 -6.58 7.71 4.39
C ILE A 65 -6.89 7.43 2.93
N ASP A 66 -8.16 7.08 2.64
CA ASP A 66 -8.65 6.81 1.28
C ASP A 66 -7.80 5.76 0.54
N GLY A 67 -7.36 4.72 1.27
CA GLY A 67 -6.55 3.61 0.74
C GLY A 67 -5.05 3.90 0.59
N ASP A 68 -4.59 5.10 0.92
CA ASP A 68 -3.15 5.43 0.91
C ASP A 68 -2.59 5.47 2.35
N LEU A 69 -1.44 4.83 2.55
CA LEU A 69 -0.69 4.88 3.82
C LEU A 69 -0.03 6.27 3.97
N ILE A 70 -0.35 6.95 5.06
CA ILE A 70 0.09 8.32 5.36
C ILE A 70 1.18 8.25 6.43
N THR A 71 2.41 8.55 6.04
CA THR A 71 3.59 8.51 6.92
C THR A 71 4.18 9.89 7.23
N THR A 72 3.61 10.96 6.65
CA THR A 72 4.08 12.34 6.88
C THR A 72 2.92 13.31 7.09
N ILE A 73 3.21 14.42 7.79
CA ILE A 73 2.25 15.50 8.06
C ILE A 73 1.79 16.15 6.76
N GLU A 74 2.71 16.32 5.80
CA GLU A 74 2.42 16.86 4.47
C GLU A 74 1.42 16.01 3.71
N ASP A 75 1.54 14.69 3.80
CA ASP A 75 0.66 13.76 3.10
C ASP A 75 -0.77 13.87 3.63
N ALA A 76 -0.94 14.02 4.94
CA ALA A 76 -2.23 14.29 5.55
C ALA A 76 -2.83 15.62 5.06
N ASP A 77 -2.05 16.70 5.08
CA ASP A 77 -2.47 18.02 4.60
C ASP A 77 -2.95 18.01 3.15
N GLU A 78 -2.18 17.38 2.24
CA GLU A 78 -2.52 17.32 0.82
C GLU A 78 -3.79 16.52 0.55
N VAL A 79 -3.96 15.38 1.22
CA VAL A 79 -5.17 14.56 1.10
C VAL A 79 -6.43 15.38 1.44
N PHE A 80 -6.38 16.16 2.52
CA PHE A 80 -7.51 16.99 2.94
C PHE A 80 -7.67 18.31 2.18
N LYS A 81 -6.69 18.79 1.40
CA LYS A 81 -6.87 19.97 0.52
C LYS A 81 -7.74 19.70 -0.69
N THR A 82 -7.86 18.45 -1.11
CA THR A 82 -8.66 18.08 -2.28
C THR A 82 -10.15 18.41 -2.09
N HIS A 83 -10.89 18.50 -3.20
CA HIS A 83 -12.36 18.65 -3.16
C HIS A 83 -13.08 17.38 -2.67
N LYS A 84 -12.37 16.26 -2.48
CA LYS A 84 -12.96 15.01 -2.02
C LYS A 84 -13.53 15.17 -0.60
N THR A 85 -14.65 14.50 -0.38
CA THR A 85 -15.35 14.38 0.90
C THR A 85 -15.71 12.93 1.12
N ASN A 86 -16.03 12.56 2.35
CA ASN A 86 -16.33 11.18 2.76
C ASN A 86 -15.12 10.24 2.65
N LEU A 87 -13.95 10.72 3.06
CA LEU A 87 -12.70 9.97 3.11
C LEU A 87 -12.77 8.92 4.21
N LEU A 88 -12.46 7.66 3.89
CA LEU A 88 -12.25 6.63 4.89
C LEU A 88 -10.91 6.89 5.59
N VAL A 89 -10.89 6.86 6.92
CA VAL A 89 -9.69 7.05 7.72
C VAL A 89 -9.61 5.92 8.73
N ASP A 90 -8.59 5.10 8.63
CA ASP A 90 -8.32 3.98 9.54
C ASP A 90 -6.99 4.25 10.26
N ILE A 91 -7.03 4.27 11.59
CA ILE A 91 -5.86 4.44 12.45
C ILE A 91 -5.58 3.10 13.13
N VAL A 92 -4.38 2.57 12.91
CA VAL A 92 -3.97 1.26 13.40
C VAL A 92 -2.87 1.45 14.44
N PHE A 93 -3.10 0.92 15.64
CA PHE A 93 -2.10 0.84 16.71
C PHE A 93 -1.74 -0.60 16.98
N LEU A 94 -0.46 -0.86 17.22
CA LEU A 94 0.04 -2.21 17.49
C LEU A 94 1.00 -2.21 18.68
N GLN A 95 0.86 -3.22 19.54
CA GLN A 95 1.90 -3.66 20.47
C GLN A 95 2.28 -5.10 20.14
N ALA A 96 3.56 -5.42 20.06
CA ALA A 96 4.08 -6.76 19.90
C ALA A 96 4.86 -7.21 21.15
N LYS A 97 4.73 -8.50 21.50
CA LYS A 97 5.59 -9.17 22.47
C LYS A 97 6.02 -10.52 21.94
N SER A 98 7.34 -10.73 21.82
CA SER A 98 7.91 -12.00 21.35
C SER A 98 7.64 -13.19 22.28
N GLY A 99 7.24 -12.92 23.54
CA GLY A 99 6.84 -13.93 24.53
C GLY A 99 5.64 -14.78 24.11
N GLU A 100 5.48 -15.93 24.79
CA GLU A 100 4.46 -16.95 24.47
C GLU A 100 3.17 -16.83 25.30
N ALA A 101 3.02 -15.75 26.07
CA ALA A 101 1.89 -15.53 26.96
C ALA A 101 1.35 -14.11 26.85
N PHE A 102 0.05 -13.98 27.15
CA PHE A 102 -0.61 -12.69 27.31
C PHE A 102 -0.52 -12.30 28.78
N HIS A 103 0.27 -11.26 29.08
CA HIS A 103 0.42 -10.76 30.44
C HIS A 103 -0.42 -9.51 30.64
N LYS A 104 -1.23 -9.50 31.71
CA LYS A 104 -2.04 -8.34 32.10
C LYS A 104 -1.22 -7.07 32.29
N ALA A 105 -0.02 -7.17 32.84
CA ALA A 105 0.87 -6.03 33.05
C ALA A 105 1.26 -5.36 31.73
N ASP A 106 1.60 -6.15 30.71
CA ASP A 106 1.96 -5.63 29.39
C ASP A 106 0.76 -4.98 28.69
N ILE A 107 -0.42 -5.60 28.79
CA ILE A 107 -1.67 -5.04 28.24
C ILE A 107 -2.04 -3.73 28.95
N ALA A 108 -1.82 -3.64 30.27
CA ALA A 108 -2.04 -2.42 31.02
C ALA A 108 -1.06 -1.30 30.64
N ASN A 109 0.21 -1.64 30.38
CA ASN A 109 1.20 -0.69 29.87
C ASN A 109 0.82 -0.18 28.48
N PHE A 110 0.35 -1.07 27.59
CA PHE A 110 -0.16 -0.67 26.28
C PHE A 110 -1.35 0.28 26.40
N LYS A 111 -2.29 -0.01 27.31
CA LYS A 111 -3.40 0.90 27.63
C LYS A 111 -2.90 2.28 28.03
N MET A 112 -1.91 2.35 28.92
CA MET A 112 -1.32 3.63 29.38
C MET A 112 -0.66 4.39 28.22
N GLY A 113 0.04 3.69 27.33
CA GLY A 113 0.59 4.26 26.10
C GLY A 113 -0.48 4.87 25.21
N LEU A 114 -1.57 4.13 24.95
CA LEU A 114 -2.71 4.62 24.18
C LEU A 114 -3.42 5.79 24.86
N GLU A 115 -3.52 5.79 26.19
CA GLU A 115 -4.08 6.91 26.97
C GLU A 115 -3.29 8.19 26.76
N ASP A 116 -1.97 8.11 26.94
CA ASP A 116 -1.07 9.23 26.79
C ASP A 116 -1.03 9.72 25.33
N PHE A 117 -0.96 8.81 24.37
CA PHE A 117 -0.93 9.13 22.95
C PHE A 117 -2.22 9.80 22.46
N LEU A 118 -3.39 9.25 22.84
CA LEU A 118 -4.70 9.78 22.45
C LEU A 118 -5.09 11.07 23.19
N SER A 119 -4.30 11.50 24.18
CA SER A 119 -4.42 12.85 24.76
C SER A 119 -4.05 13.95 23.75
N LEU A 120 -3.34 13.60 22.67
CA LEU A 120 -2.76 14.50 21.65
C LEU A 120 -1.71 15.49 22.19
N ASP A 121 -1.33 15.35 23.46
CA ASP A 121 -0.27 16.08 24.15
C ASP A 121 0.47 15.11 25.11
N PRO A 122 1.08 14.04 24.57
CA PRO A 122 1.65 12.96 25.36
C PRO A 122 2.78 13.46 26.27
N LYS A 123 2.95 12.78 27.40
CA LYS A 123 3.99 13.05 28.41
C LYS A 123 5.04 11.96 28.48
N LEU A 124 4.76 10.77 27.95
CA LEU A 124 5.73 9.71 27.84
C LEU A 124 6.76 10.03 26.72
N PRO A 125 7.97 9.45 26.77
CA PRO A 125 8.92 9.53 25.68
C PRO A 125 8.29 8.99 24.39
N ASN A 126 8.36 9.79 23.32
CA ASN A 126 7.80 9.45 22.02
C ASN A 126 8.88 9.66 20.94
N GLY A 127 9.07 8.64 20.12
CA GLY A 127 9.97 8.66 18.99
C GLY A 127 9.40 9.50 17.84
N LYS A 128 10.22 9.68 16.81
CA LYS A 128 9.86 10.55 15.66
C LYS A 128 8.57 10.11 14.95
N LEU A 129 8.35 8.80 14.82
CA LEU A 129 7.13 8.26 14.20
C LEU A 129 5.88 8.58 15.02
N ASN A 130 5.97 8.46 16.35
CA ASN A 130 4.89 8.77 17.27
C ASN A 130 4.52 10.26 17.19
N GLU A 131 5.52 11.15 17.27
CA GLU A 131 5.32 12.60 17.18
C GLU A 131 4.64 12.99 15.86
N GLU A 132 5.11 12.47 14.72
CA GLU A 132 4.48 12.73 13.42
C GLU A 132 3.05 12.18 13.33
N SER A 133 2.81 10.98 13.86
CA SER A 133 1.49 10.35 13.85
C SER A 133 0.47 11.16 14.65
N ILE A 134 0.87 11.75 15.78
CA ILE A 134 0.02 12.64 16.58
C ILE A 134 -0.39 13.87 15.76
N GLU A 135 0.55 14.49 15.06
CA GLU A 135 0.26 15.65 14.22
C GLU A 135 -0.64 15.29 13.02
N ILE A 136 -0.45 14.11 12.41
CA ILE A 136 -1.35 13.59 11.38
C ILE A 136 -2.77 13.40 11.94
N ILE A 137 -2.92 12.84 13.14
CA ILE A 137 -4.22 12.65 13.79
C ILE A 137 -4.87 14.02 14.09
N LYS A 138 -4.11 15.01 14.56
CA LYS A 138 -4.62 16.38 14.73
C LYS A 138 -5.15 16.96 13.42
N ILE A 139 -4.48 16.73 12.29
CA ILE A 139 -4.95 17.14 10.96
C ILE A 139 -6.26 16.42 10.61
N VAL A 140 -6.37 15.11 10.84
CA VAL A 140 -7.61 14.34 10.63
C VAL A 140 -8.75 14.94 11.45
N LEU A 141 -8.52 15.21 12.73
CA LEU A 141 -9.51 15.76 13.66
C LEU A 141 -9.91 17.21 13.30
N ALA A 142 -8.99 18.00 12.73
CA ALA A 142 -9.32 19.33 12.19
C ALA A 142 -10.21 19.25 10.92
N ASN A 143 -10.19 18.12 10.22
CA ASN A 143 -10.88 17.91 8.94
C ASN A 143 -12.05 16.92 8.99
N LEU A 144 -12.63 16.65 10.17
CA LEU A 144 -13.72 15.68 10.35
C LEU A 144 -14.92 15.87 9.42
N LYS A 145 -15.21 17.08 8.94
CA LYS A 145 -16.27 17.33 7.95
C LYS A 145 -16.06 16.57 6.63
N LYS A 146 -14.82 16.27 6.28
CA LYS A 146 -14.45 15.49 5.08
C LYS A 146 -14.29 14.00 5.38
N VAL A 147 -14.20 13.59 6.63
CA VAL A 147 -14.04 12.18 7.05
C VAL A 147 -15.40 11.48 7.02
N ARG A 148 -15.43 10.25 6.49
CA ARG A 148 -16.62 9.39 6.49
C ARG A 148 -17.16 9.24 7.92
N ASN A 149 -18.48 9.28 8.08
CA ASN A 149 -19.15 9.26 9.40
C ASN A 149 -18.73 10.39 10.37
N ARG A 150 -18.00 11.40 9.87
CA ARG A 150 -17.42 12.52 10.62
C ARG A 150 -16.46 12.13 11.74
N ARG A 151 -15.99 10.87 11.77
CA ARG A 151 -15.02 10.35 12.73
C ARG A 151 -14.21 9.22 12.09
N PRO A 152 -12.89 9.13 12.34
CA PRO A 152 -12.06 8.03 11.86
C PRO A 152 -12.43 6.72 12.55
N ASN A 153 -11.96 5.59 12.02
CA ASN A 153 -11.97 4.29 12.70
C ASN A 153 -10.63 4.06 13.39
N VAL A 154 -10.63 3.24 14.44
CA VAL A 154 -9.42 2.79 15.11
C VAL A 154 -9.39 1.28 15.30
N HIS A 155 -8.23 0.70 14.99
CA HIS A 155 -7.95 -0.72 15.09
C HIS A 155 -6.71 -0.92 15.97
N VAL A 156 -6.90 -1.52 17.13
CA VAL A 156 -5.84 -1.79 18.09
C VAL A 156 -5.51 -3.28 18.09
N TYR A 157 -4.24 -3.62 17.92
CA TYR A 157 -3.76 -4.99 17.91
C TYR A 157 -2.74 -5.21 19.03
N TYR A 158 -2.87 -6.33 19.72
CA TYR A 158 -1.86 -6.81 20.65
C TYR A 158 -1.37 -8.18 20.17
N CYS A 159 -0.15 -8.22 19.65
CA CYS A 159 0.44 -9.36 18.96
C CYS A 159 1.41 -10.12 19.86
N THR A 160 1.28 -11.45 19.94
CA THR A 160 2.26 -12.30 20.64
C THR A 160 2.53 -13.61 19.92
N SER A 161 3.65 -14.27 20.26
CA SER A 161 3.90 -15.62 19.78
C SER A 161 3.12 -16.71 20.53
N GLY A 162 2.32 -16.31 21.53
CA GLY A 162 1.50 -17.17 22.36
C GLY A 162 0.13 -17.52 21.77
N THR A 163 -0.66 -18.28 22.52
CA THR A 163 -2.06 -18.58 22.15
C THR A 163 -3.00 -17.78 23.03
N TYR A 164 -3.93 -17.03 22.43
CA TYR A 164 -4.96 -16.33 23.19
C TYR A 164 -6.00 -17.32 23.72
N LYS A 165 -6.21 -17.34 25.05
CA LYS A 165 -7.14 -18.24 25.75
C LYS A 165 -8.36 -17.54 26.35
N ALA A 166 -8.54 -16.25 26.11
CA ALA A 166 -9.64 -15.43 26.63
C ALA A 166 -9.89 -15.61 28.15
N GLU A 167 -8.81 -15.79 28.94
CA GLU A 167 -8.90 -15.88 30.39
C GLU A 167 -9.54 -14.60 30.95
N ARG A 168 -10.37 -14.73 32.00
CA ARG A 168 -11.23 -13.65 32.49
C ARG A 168 -10.49 -12.32 32.71
N GLU A 169 -9.30 -12.38 33.31
CA GLU A 169 -8.50 -11.16 33.58
C GLU A 169 -7.89 -10.54 32.32
N ILE A 170 -7.42 -11.36 31.39
CA ILE A 170 -6.83 -10.90 30.12
C ILE A 170 -7.92 -10.31 29.22
N LYS A 171 -9.06 -11.00 29.11
CA LYS A 171 -10.21 -10.51 28.36
C LYS A 171 -10.69 -9.17 28.91
N ALA A 172 -10.84 -9.05 30.22
CA ALA A 172 -11.22 -7.79 30.86
C ALA A 172 -10.20 -6.67 30.60
N ALA A 173 -8.90 -6.97 30.55
CA ALA A 173 -7.88 -5.96 30.22
C ALA A 173 -8.06 -5.40 28.80
N PHE A 174 -8.38 -6.23 27.81
CA PHE A 174 -8.69 -5.76 26.45
C PHE A 174 -10.02 -5.00 26.38
N GLU A 175 -11.07 -5.47 27.06
CA GLU A 175 -12.35 -4.75 27.16
C GLU A 175 -12.16 -3.36 27.79
N LEU A 176 -11.25 -3.19 28.75
CA LEU A 176 -10.92 -1.89 29.33
C LEU A 176 -10.21 -0.95 28.35
N ILE A 177 -9.38 -1.47 27.44
CA ILE A 177 -8.80 -0.66 26.35
C ILE A 177 -9.91 -0.22 25.41
N GLU A 178 -10.77 -1.15 25.00
CA GLU A 178 -11.87 -0.86 24.08
C GLU A 178 -12.82 0.20 24.65
N ASN A 179 -13.24 0.05 25.91
CA ASN A 179 -14.11 1.00 26.59
C ASN A 179 -13.46 2.38 26.70
N TYR A 180 -12.18 2.46 27.13
CA TYR A 180 -11.46 3.73 27.19
C TYR A 180 -11.47 4.44 25.84
N ILE A 181 -11.12 3.74 24.75
CA ILE A 181 -11.06 4.33 23.42
C ILE A 181 -12.45 4.78 22.95
N ARG A 182 -13.50 4.00 23.23
CA ARG A 182 -14.89 4.39 22.95
C ARG A 182 -15.29 5.67 23.71
N ASP A 183 -14.90 5.78 24.98
CA ASP A 183 -15.21 6.91 25.85
C ASP A 183 -14.49 8.21 25.42
N THR A 184 -13.42 8.13 24.61
CA THR A 184 -12.81 9.34 24.01
C THR A 184 -13.72 10.04 23.01
N GLU A 185 -14.74 9.34 22.48
CA GLU A 185 -15.65 9.80 21.43
C GLU A 185 -14.98 10.23 20.11
N LEU A 186 -13.65 10.05 19.97
CA LEU A 186 -12.88 10.43 18.78
C LEU A 186 -13.21 9.57 17.56
N PHE A 187 -13.62 8.32 17.78
CA PHE A 187 -13.72 7.30 16.73
C PHE A 187 -15.15 6.88 16.43
N PHE A 188 -15.42 6.52 15.17
CA PHE A 188 -16.69 5.94 14.74
C PHE A 188 -16.74 4.45 15.05
N ASN A 189 -15.74 3.70 14.56
CA ASN A 189 -15.56 2.28 14.85
C ASN A 189 -14.31 2.08 15.70
N VAL A 190 -14.42 1.17 16.67
CA VAL A 190 -13.33 0.79 17.58
C VAL A 190 -13.26 -0.72 17.60
N SER A 191 -12.10 -1.29 17.31
CA SER A 191 -11.82 -2.72 17.46
C SER A 191 -10.52 -2.95 18.21
N VAL A 192 -10.53 -3.83 19.21
CA VAL A 192 -9.34 -4.27 19.95
C VAL A 192 -9.17 -5.77 19.75
N THR A 193 -8.07 -6.17 19.10
CA THR A 193 -7.85 -7.55 18.66
C THR A 193 -6.60 -8.15 19.32
N PRO A 194 -6.74 -9.13 20.22
CA PRO A 194 -5.62 -9.95 20.64
C PRO A 194 -5.24 -10.92 19.53
N ALA A 195 -4.04 -10.77 18.98
CA ALA A 195 -3.50 -11.63 17.93
C ALA A 195 -2.41 -12.55 18.51
N GLY A 196 -2.74 -13.82 18.72
CA GLY A 196 -1.74 -14.83 19.05
C GLY A 196 -1.09 -15.39 17.80
N ARG A 197 -0.32 -16.46 17.99
CA ARG A 197 0.33 -17.23 16.92
C ARG A 197 -0.65 -17.66 15.83
N GLY A 198 -1.84 -18.13 16.18
CA GLY A 198 -2.81 -18.62 15.19
C GLY A 198 -3.27 -17.50 14.26
N GLU A 199 -3.58 -16.34 14.84
CA GLU A 199 -4.00 -15.15 14.13
C GLU A 199 -2.86 -14.59 13.26
N LEU A 200 -1.64 -14.51 13.80
CA LEU A 200 -0.47 -14.03 13.03
C LEU A 200 -0.15 -14.94 11.83
N LEU A 201 -0.23 -16.27 11.99
CA LEU A 201 -0.04 -17.20 10.88
C LEU A 201 -1.13 -17.04 9.82
N LYS A 202 -2.39 -16.82 10.24
CA LYS A 202 -3.50 -16.54 9.33
C LYS A 202 -3.25 -15.23 8.57
N PHE A 203 -2.89 -14.17 9.28
CA PHE A 203 -2.62 -12.87 8.66
C PHE A 203 -1.49 -12.95 7.64
N PHE A 204 -0.40 -13.66 7.96
CA PHE A 204 0.73 -13.83 7.03
C PHE A 204 0.37 -14.68 5.81
N ALA A 205 -0.41 -15.75 5.99
CA ALA A 205 -0.90 -16.57 4.88
C ALA A 205 -1.79 -15.76 3.93
N ASP A 206 -2.68 -14.93 4.47
CA ASP A 206 -3.57 -14.05 3.70
C ASP A 206 -2.79 -13.03 2.82
N LEU A 207 -1.51 -12.75 3.11
CA LEU A 207 -0.65 -11.87 2.27
C LEU A 207 -0.17 -12.57 0.99
N SER A 208 0.09 -13.88 1.10
CA SER A 208 0.69 -14.70 0.06
C SER A 208 -0.37 -15.40 -0.80
N ASP A 209 -1.57 -15.54 -0.26
CA ASP A 209 -2.69 -16.16 -0.97
C ASP A 209 -3.09 -15.31 -2.18
N LYS A 210 -3.17 -15.98 -3.33
CA LYS A 210 -3.78 -15.39 -4.53
C LYS A 210 -5.22 -15.02 -4.18
N ASN A 211 -5.68 -13.87 -4.68
CA ASN A 211 -7.08 -13.48 -4.47
C ASN A 211 -7.98 -14.40 -5.29
N GLU A 212 -8.30 -15.56 -4.72
CA GLU A 212 -9.08 -16.60 -5.35
C GLU A 212 -10.51 -16.59 -4.82
N ALA A 213 -11.47 -16.83 -5.72
CA ALA A 213 -12.85 -17.01 -5.35
C ALA A 213 -13.50 -18.13 -6.14
N LYS A 214 -14.38 -18.85 -5.46
CA LYS A 214 -15.27 -19.84 -6.07
C LYS A 214 -16.70 -19.39 -5.89
N LEU A 215 -17.45 -19.37 -6.98
CA LEU A 215 -18.81 -18.88 -6.98
C LEU A 215 -19.72 -19.79 -7.79
N THR A 216 -20.75 -20.31 -7.14
CA THR A 216 -21.79 -21.09 -7.81
C THR A 216 -22.77 -20.15 -8.51
N LEU A 217 -22.92 -20.32 -9.82
CA LEU A 217 -23.85 -19.59 -10.66
C LEU A 217 -25.22 -20.30 -10.67
N ILE A 218 -26.29 -19.52 -10.68
CA ILE A 218 -27.66 -20.03 -10.88
C ILE A 218 -27.82 -20.43 -12.35
N ASP A 219 -27.45 -19.52 -13.24
CA ASP A 219 -27.44 -19.70 -14.68
C ASP A 219 -26.34 -18.86 -15.31
N TYR A 220 -25.91 -19.21 -16.52
CA TYR A 220 -24.90 -18.44 -17.24
C TYR A 220 -25.01 -18.62 -18.75
N PHE A 221 -24.48 -17.64 -19.48
CA PHE A 221 -24.22 -17.79 -20.91
C PHE A 221 -22.81 -17.30 -21.25
N GLY A 222 -22.14 -18.03 -22.14
CA GLY A 222 -20.86 -17.62 -22.69
C GLY A 222 -21.05 -16.51 -23.71
N MET A 223 -20.21 -15.48 -23.65
CA MET A 223 -20.17 -14.46 -24.69
C MET A 223 -19.35 -14.97 -25.90
N PRO A 224 -19.62 -14.46 -27.11
CA PRO A 224 -18.80 -14.79 -28.29
C PRO A 224 -17.32 -14.44 -28.07
N ALA A 225 -16.43 -15.15 -28.76
CA ALA A 225 -15.00 -14.87 -28.71
C ALA A 225 -14.70 -13.44 -29.15
N MET A 226 -13.85 -12.74 -28.38
CA MET A 226 -13.44 -11.36 -28.64
C MET A 226 -11.91 -11.30 -28.68
N PRO A 227 -11.31 -10.43 -29.52
CA PRO A 227 -9.85 -10.27 -29.55
C PRO A 227 -9.29 -9.91 -28.17
N GLY A 228 -8.29 -10.65 -27.69
CA GLY A 228 -7.64 -10.39 -26.40
C GLY A 228 -8.44 -10.76 -25.15
N ILE A 229 -9.59 -11.46 -25.30
CA ILE A 229 -10.41 -11.99 -24.20
C ILE A 229 -10.62 -13.49 -24.47
N PRO A 230 -9.87 -14.40 -23.82
CA PRO A 230 -9.97 -15.82 -24.10
C PRO A 230 -11.33 -16.40 -23.71
N GLN A 231 -11.87 -15.97 -22.57
CA GLN A 231 -13.19 -16.39 -22.09
C GLN A 231 -13.96 -15.22 -21.46
N SER A 232 -15.28 -15.22 -21.65
CA SER A 232 -16.15 -14.30 -20.92
C SER A 232 -17.56 -14.88 -20.78
N TYR A 233 -18.17 -14.60 -19.64
CA TYR A 233 -19.46 -15.15 -19.23
C TYR A 233 -20.33 -14.07 -18.62
N VAL A 234 -21.63 -14.20 -18.80
CA VAL A 234 -22.61 -13.45 -18.01
C VAL A 234 -23.35 -14.46 -17.15
N GLY A 235 -23.25 -14.31 -15.84
CA GLY A 235 -23.85 -15.21 -14.86
C GLY A 235 -24.91 -14.52 -14.01
N VAL A 236 -25.94 -15.27 -13.66
CA VAL A 236 -26.91 -14.90 -12.61
C VAL A 236 -26.48 -15.60 -11.33
N VAL A 237 -26.38 -14.83 -10.24
CA VAL A 237 -25.82 -15.30 -8.98
C VAL A 237 -26.70 -14.84 -7.82
N SER A 238 -26.82 -15.66 -6.78
CA SER A 238 -27.39 -15.21 -5.51
C SER A 238 -26.52 -14.11 -4.92
N ALA A 239 -27.14 -12.98 -4.55
CA ALA A 239 -26.44 -11.83 -4.00
C ALA A 239 -25.71 -12.18 -2.69
N SER A 240 -26.29 -13.06 -1.85
CA SER A 240 -25.67 -13.50 -0.61
C SER A 240 -24.39 -14.30 -0.85
N LYS A 241 -24.39 -15.20 -1.84
CA LYS A 241 -23.21 -15.97 -2.25
C LYS A 241 -22.15 -15.07 -2.89
N TYR A 242 -22.57 -14.12 -3.73
CA TYR A 242 -21.66 -13.15 -4.32
C TYR A 242 -20.91 -12.37 -3.24
N VAL A 243 -21.61 -11.81 -2.25
CA VAL A 243 -20.96 -11.05 -1.17
C VAL A 243 -20.03 -11.94 -0.37
N LYS A 244 -20.49 -13.11 0.10
CA LYS A 244 -19.69 -14.00 0.95
C LYS A 244 -18.45 -14.56 0.24
N SER A 245 -18.57 -14.94 -1.02
CA SER A 245 -17.49 -15.59 -1.76
C SER A 245 -16.50 -14.62 -2.40
N LEU A 246 -16.97 -13.46 -2.88
CA LEU A 246 -16.13 -12.52 -3.65
C LEU A 246 -15.81 -11.23 -2.90
N LEU A 247 -16.58 -10.87 -1.87
CA LEU A 247 -16.45 -9.56 -1.25
C LEU A 247 -16.08 -9.60 0.23
N CYS A 248 -16.24 -10.72 0.92
CA CYS A 248 -15.92 -10.83 2.35
C CYS A 248 -14.55 -11.48 2.57
N ASP A 249 -13.82 -10.97 3.55
CA ASP A 249 -12.67 -11.65 4.13
C ASP A 249 -13.10 -12.71 5.14
N SER A 250 -12.12 -13.35 5.76
CA SER A 250 -12.32 -14.40 6.74
C SER A 250 -12.95 -13.90 8.05
N ASP A 251 -12.97 -12.59 8.27
CA ASP A 251 -13.56 -11.92 9.44
C ASP A 251 -14.96 -11.33 9.10
N GLY A 252 -15.41 -11.44 7.84
CA GLY A 252 -16.72 -10.98 7.34
C GLY A 252 -16.73 -9.54 6.81
N GLU A 253 -15.59 -8.86 6.88
CA GLU A 253 -15.43 -7.49 6.42
C GLU A 253 -15.25 -7.42 4.89
N LEU A 254 -15.55 -6.25 4.31
CA LEU A 254 -15.43 -6.07 2.87
C LEU A 254 -13.95 -6.09 2.44
N LYS A 255 -13.56 -7.04 1.60
CA LYS A 255 -12.26 -7.08 0.92
C LYS A 255 -12.13 -5.88 -0.01
N GLN A 256 -11.54 -4.78 0.48
CA GLN A 256 -11.34 -3.60 -0.37
C GLN A 256 -10.44 -3.88 -1.58
N SER A 257 -9.59 -4.90 -1.49
CA SER A 257 -8.65 -5.33 -2.54
C SER A 257 -9.30 -5.78 -3.84
N VAL A 258 -10.59 -6.15 -3.80
CA VAL A 258 -11.30 -6.54 -5.02
C VAL A 258 -11.89 -5.34 -5.75
N PHE A 259 -11.80 -4.12 -5.20
CA PHE A 259 -12.40 -2.90 -5.76
C PHE A 259 -11.38 -1.82 -6.12
N GLU A 260 -10.08 -2.09 -6.04
CA GLU A 260 -9.04 -1.07 -6.24
C GLU A 260 -8.99 -0.55 -7.68
N GLU A 261 -9.24 -1.41 -8.67
CA GLU A 261 -9.35 -0.99 -10.07
C GLU A 261 -10.70 -0.30 -10.38
N ASN A 262 -11.60 -0.23 -9.40
CA ASN A 262 -12.86 0.47 -9.51
C ASN A 262 -12.73 1.91 -9.06
N VAL A 263 -12.67 2.81 -10.03
CA VAL A 263 -12.54 4.25 -9.79
C VAL A 263 -13.76 4.85 -9.04
N ARG A 264 -14.90 4.13 -8.99
CA ARG A 264 -16.10 4.58 -8.26
C ARG A 264 -16.11 4.21 -6.78
N SER A 265 -15.19 3.39 -6.28
CA SER A 265 -15.08 3.12 -4.83
C SER A 265 -14.81 4.40 -4.01
N PHE A 266 -14.22 5.40 -4.68
CA PHE A 266 -13.88 6.71 -4.16
C PHE A 266 -15.04 7.71 -4.02
N LEU A 267 -16.23 7.39 -4.56
CA LEU A 267 -17.41 8.23 -4.46
C LEU A 267 -18.29 7.69 -3.33
N GLY A 268 -18.22 8.37 -2.18
CA GLY A 268 -18.77 7.95 -0.89
C GLY A 268 -20.17 7.31 -0.86
N SER A 269 -20.47 6.69 0.28
CA SER A 269 -21.68 5.89 0.51
C SER A 269 -23.01 6.66 0.46
N ASP A 270 -22.99 7.99 0.51
CA ASP A 270 -24.20 8.85 0.45
C ASP A 270 -24.39 9.44 -0.95
N ASN A 271 -25.06 8.68 -1.81
CA ASN A 271 -25.60 9.21 -3.06
C ASN A 271 -27.00 8.63 -3.34
N ASP A 272 -27.76 9.32 -4.18
CA ASP A 272 -29.15 8.95 -4.50
C ASP A 272 -29.29 7.52 -5.06
N VAL A 273 -28.21 7.01 -5.67
CA VAL A 273 -28.11 5.65 -6.21
C VAL A 273 -28.09 4.63 -5.08
N ASN A 274 -27.18 4.72 -4.12
CA ASN A 274 -27.10 3.81 -2.97
C ASN A 274 -28.42 3.80 -2.17
N GLY A 275 -29.03 4.98 -1.99
CA GLY A 275 -30.36 5.08 -1.39
C GLY A 275 -31.44 4.33 -2.19
N ALA A 276 -31.40 4.38 -3.53
CA ALA A 276 -32.32 3.62 -4.37
C ALA A 276 -32.08 2.10 -4.32
N ILE A 277 -30.81 1.67 -4.31
CA ILE A 277 -30.42 0.26 -4.16
C ILE A 277 -30.92 -0.26 -2.81
N GLN A 278 -30.69 0.48 -1.72
CA GLN A 278 -31.12 0.08 -0.39
C GLN A 278 -32.65 0.08 -0.25
N ARG A 279 -33.36 1.07 -0.81
CA ARG A 279 -34.84 1.06 -0.88
C ARG A 279 -35.38 -0.15 -1.65
N THR A 280 -34.67 -0.59 -2.69
CA THR A 280 -35.03 -1.80 -3.45
C THR A 280 -34.90 -3.05 -2.59
N LEU A 281 -33.82 -3.16 -1.79
CA LEU A 281 -33.63 -4.27 -0.85
C LEU A 281 -34.65 -4.27 0.29
N GLN A 282 -35.10 -3.10 0.75
CA GLN A 282 -36.07 -3.01 1.85
C GLN A 282 -37.51 -3.39 1.46
N SER A 283 -37.88 -3.31 0.17
CA SER A 283 -39.23 -3.63 -0.31
C SER A 283 -39.37 -5.10 -0.70
N ASP A 284 -40.33 -5.83 -0.12
CA ASP A 284 -40.53 -7.27 -0.41
C ASP A 284 -40.87 -7.59 -1.87
N GLU A 285 -41.57 -6.68 -2.57
CA GLU A 285 -41.88 -6.82 -3.99
C GLU A 285 -40.67 -6.49 -4.87
N LYS A 286 -40.02 -5.34 -4.63
CA LYS A 286 -38.91 -4.86 -5.48
C LYS A 286 -37.62 -5.67 -5.27
N ARG A 287 -37.44 -6.27 -4.10
CA ARG A 287 -36.30 -7.14 -3.79
C ARG A 287 -36.21 -8.34 -4.74
N LYS A 288 -37.35 -8.88 -5.21
CA LYS A 288 -37.38 -9.96 -6.21
C LYS A 288 -36.97 -9.51 -7.61
N LEU A 289 -37.04 -8.20 -7.88
CA LEU A 289 -36.65 -7.58 -9.15
C LEU A 289 -35.22 -7.02 -9.11
N PHE A 290 -34.45 -7.30 -8.05
CA PHE A 290 -33.16 -6.67 -7.81
C PHE A 290 -32.19 -6.83 -8.98
N SER A 291 -32.13 -8.03 -9.60
CA SER A 291 -31.27 -8.31 -10.76
C SER A 291 -31.60 -7.46 -11.99
N VAL A 292 -32.84 -7.00 -12.14
CA VAL A 292 -33.28 -6.17 -13.26
C VAL A 292 -33.05 -4.69 -12.95
N LEU A 293 -33.28 -4.30 -11.70
CA LEU A 293 -33.16 -2.91 -11.24
C LEU A 293 -31.70 -2.49 -11.01
N ASN A 294 -30.82 -3.44 -10.71
CA ASN A 294 -29.43 -3.19 -10.38
C ASN A 294 -28.53 -4.07 -11.26
N ASN A 295 -28.20 -3.52 -12.44
CA ASN A 295 -27.28 -4.12 -13.38
C ASN A 295 -25.91 -3.42 -13.33
N GLY A 296 -24.85 -4.15 -13.70
CA GLY A 296 -23.54 -3.53 -13.94
C GLY A 296 -22.43 -3.98 -13.00
N ILE A 297 -22.49 -5.19 -12.44
CA ILE A 297 -21.30 -5.78 -11.83
C ILE A 297 -20.46 -6.42 -12.94
N THR A 298 -19.21 -5.98 -13.06
CA THR A 298 -18.24 -6.58 -13.98
C THR A 298 -17.02 -6.98 -13.16
N VAL A 299 -16.64 -8.25 -13.30
CA VAL A 299 -15.47 -8.86 -12.67
C VAL A 299 -14.49 -9.26 -13.77
N VAL A 300 -13.25 -8.84 -13.62
CA VAL A 300 -12.14 -9.21 -14.49
C VAL A 300 -11.17 -10.08 -13.70
N ALA A 301 -10.61 -11.11 -14.31
CA ALA A 301 -9.59 -11.95 -13.71
C ALA A 301 -8.52 -12.34 -14.74
N PRO A 302 -7.23 -12.39 -14.37
CA PRO A 302 -6.18 -12.96 -15.22
C PRO A 302 -6.44 -14.41 -15.62
N GLU A 303 -7.01 -15.19 -14.71
CA GLU A 303 -7.38 -16.59 -14.94
C GLU A 303 -8.81 -16.82 -14.46
N LEU A 304 -9.59 -17.45 -15.34
CA LEU A 304 -10.99 -17.76 -15.11
C LEU A 304 -11.25 -19.18 -15.61
N THR A 305 -11.80 -20.02 -14.73
CA THR A 305 -12.22 -21.38 -15.10
C THR A 305 -13.66 -21.61 -14.72
N LEU A 306 -14.50 -21.98 -15.69
CA LEU A 306 -15.88 -22.39 -15.44
C LEU A 306 -16.00 -23.91 -15.48
N THR A 307 -16.57 -24.49 -14.42
CA THR A 307 -16.91 -25.92 -14.34
C THR A 307 -18.39 -26.11 -14.71
N PRO A 308 -18.74 -26.55 -15.94
CA PRO A 308 -20.13 -26.51 -16.43
C PRO A 308 -21.10 -27.39 -15.63
N ASN A 309 -20.63 -28.56 -15.19
CA ASN A 309 -21.46 -29.55 -14.48
C ASN A 309 -21.97 -29.03 -13.13
N THR A 310 -21.13 -28.29 -12.42
CA THR A 310 -21.44 -27.71 -11.10
C THR A 310 -21.87 -26.26 -11.19
N ARG A 311 -21.78 -25.64 -12.39
CA ARG A 311 -21.98 -24.21 -12.63
C ARG A 311 -21.12 -23.35 -11.70
N GLU A 312 -19.94 -23.84 -11.35
CA GLU A 312 -19.00 -23.13 -10.47
C GLU A 312 -17.97 -22.39 -11.30
N ILE A 313 -17.83 -21.09 -11.06
CA ILE A 313 -16.76 -20.28 -11.64
C ILE A 313 -15.65 -20.08 -10.61
N HIS A 314 -14.43 -20.34 -11.05
CA HIS A 314 -13.20 -20.14 -10.31
C HIS A 314 -12.49 -18.92 -10.89
N LEU A 315 -12.11 -18.01 -10.02
CA LEU A 315 -11.46 -16.76 -10.38
C LEU A 315 -10.17 -16.65 -9.60
N THR A 316 -9.06 -16.33 -10.28
CA THR A 316 -7.77 -16.08 -9.65
C THR A 316 -7.39 -14.62 -9.84
N ASN A 317 -6.95 -13.94 -8.79
CA ASN A 317 -6.55 -12.52 -8.78
C ASN A 317 -7.60 -11.58 -9.41
N TYR A 318 -8.88 -11.80 -9.08
CA TYR A 318 -9.98 -11.05 -9.68
C TYR A 318 -10.15 -9.63 -9.12
N GLN A 319 -10.76 -8.78 -9.93
CA GLN A 319 -11.07 -7.38 -9.64
C GLN A 319 -12.49 -7.04 -10.12
N VAL A 320 -13.25 -6.34 -9.27
CA VAL A 320 -14.60 -5.84 -9.55
C VAL A 320 -14.50 -4.44 -10.14
N ILE A 321 -14.25 -4.35 -11.45
CA ILE A 321 -14.05 -3.08 -12.16
C ILE A 321 -15.32 -2.23 -12.32
N ASN A 322 -16.50 -2.82 -12.12
CA ASN A 322 -17.78 -2.11 -12.08
C ASN A 322 -18.71 -2.74 -11.05
N GLY A 323 -19.54 -1.92 -10.41
CA GLY A 323 -20.53 -2.37 -9.43
C GLY A 323 -20.19 -2.13 -7.96
N CYS A 324 -19.13 -1.40 -7.63
CA CYS A 324 -18.70 -1.15 -6.24
C CYS A 324 -19.82 -0.63 -5.32
N GLN A 325 -20.68 0.27 -5.80
CA GLN A 325 -21.84 0.79 -5.06
C GLN A 325 -22.86 -0.29 -4.74
N THR A 326 -23.24 -1.08 -5.75
CA THR A 326 -24.12 -2.24 -5.60
C THR A 326 -23.53 -3.24 -4.61
N SER A 327 -22.25 -3.58 -4.79
CA SER A 327 -21.52 -4.53 -3.95
C SER A 327 -21.40 -4.07 -2.49
N SER A 328 -21.09 -2.80 -2.25
CA SER A 328 -21.01 -2.21 -0.91
C SER A 328 -22.37 -2.16 -0.22
N THR A 329 -23.43 -1.80 -0.96
CA THR A 329 -24.80 -1.76 -0.42
C THR A 329 -25.30 -3.17 -0.09
N LEU A 330 -24.96 -4.17 -0.92
CA LEU A 330 -25.26 -5.57 -0.66
C LEU A 330 -24.52 -6.07 0.60
N HIS A 331 -23.25 -5.74 0.77
CA HIS A 331 -22.48 -6.08 1.98
C HIS A 331 -23.06 -5.45 3.24
N ALA A 332 -23.37 -4.15 3.21
CA ALA A 332 -23.96 -3.44 4.34
C ALA A 332 -25.38 -3.93 4.74
N ASN A 333 -26.04 -4.71 3.87
CA ASN A 333 -27.36 -5.30 4.13
C ASN A 333 -27.33 -6.83 3.99
N LEU A 334 -26.18 -7.47 4.29
CA LEU A 334 -25.96 -8.91 4.16
C LEU A 334 -27.02 -9.74 4.91
N ASP A 335 -27.47 -9.25 6.06
CA ASP A 335 -28.53 -9.81 6.90
C ASP A 335 -29.90 -9.88 6.20
N LYS A 336 -30.12 -9.02 5.19
CA LYS A 336 -31.39 -8.91 4.45
C LYS A 336 -31.37 -9.61 3.09
N LEU A 337 -30.22 -10.16 2.70
CA LEU A 337 -30.08 -10.89 1.43
C LEU A 337 -30.67 -12.30 1.57
N THR A 338 -31.92 -12.45 1.13
CA THR A 338 -32.59 -13.75 1.01
C THR A 338 -32.16 -14.48 -0.27
N ASP A 339 -32.41 -15.79 -0.36
CA ASP A 339 -32.09 -16.60 -1.54
C ASP A 339 -32.76 -16.13 -2.84
N GLY A 340 -33.80 -15.29 -2.74
CA GLY A 340 -34.50 -14.70 -3.88
C GLY A 340 -33.83 -13.44 -4.45
N VAL A 341 -32.78 -12.91 -3.82
CA VAL A 341 -32.07 -11.73 -4.32
C VAL A 341 -30.94 -12.16 -5.22
N ASN A 342 -31.08 -11.86 -6.51
CA ASN A 342 -30.10 -12.24 -7.53
C ASN A 342 -29.42 -11.00 -8.13
N VAL A 343 -28.19 -11.19 -8.60
CA VAL A 343 -27.41 -10.19 -9.34
C VAL A 343 -26.91 -10.79 -10.65
N VAL A 344 -26.80 -9.93 -11.67
CA VAL A 344 -26.19 -10.28 -12.94
C VAL A 344 -24.75 -9.79 -12.94
N ILE A 345 -23.81 -10.69 -13.18
CA ILE A 345 -22.38 -10.42 -13.16
C ILE A 345 -21.78 -10.78 -14.52
N LYS A 346 -20.99 -9.88 -15.09
CA LYS A 346 -20.12 -10.16 -16.23
C LYS A 346 -18.76 -10.61 -15.72
N PHE A 347 -18.32 -11.79 -16.10
CA PHE A 347 -16.99 -12.32 -15.81
C PHE A 347 -16.16 -12.29 -17.09
N ILE A 348 -14.98 -11.69 -17.03
CA ILE A 348 -14.11 -11.49 -18.20
C ILE A 348 -12.71 -12.01 -17.85
N GLU A 349 -12.22 -12.96 -18.64
CA GLU A 349 -10.83 -13.39 -18.56
C GLU A 349 -9.95 -12.43 -19.37
N SER A 350 -8.88 -11.94 -18.76
CA SER A 350 -7.92 -11.06 -19.43
C SER A 350 -6.50 -11.45 -18.99
N PRO A 351 -5.89 -12.43 -19.67
CA PRO A 351 -4.56 -12.93 -19.33
C PRO A 351 -3.47 -11.93 -19.73
N ASP A 352 -3.72 -11.16 -20.79
CA ASP A 352 -2.86 -10.08 -21.25
C ASP A 352 -3.55 -8.72 -21.05
N ASN A 353 -2.83 -7.88 -20.32
CA ASN A 353 -3.28 -6.63 -19.71
C ASN A 353 -3.90 -5.58 -20.65
N GLU A 354 -3.87 -5.70 -21.98
CA GLU A 354 -4.36 -4.64 -22.89
C GLU A 354 -5.90 -4.55 -22.94
N SER A 355 -6.61 -5.68 -23.06
CA SER A 355 -8.08 -5.69 -23.15
C SER A 355 -8.74 -5.20 -21.86
N SER A 356 -8.19 -5.54 -20.69
CA SER A 356 -8.65 -5.01 -19.40
C SER A 356 -8.58 -3.50 -19.30
N GLY A 357 -7.50 -2.87 -19.78
CA GLY A 357 -7.32 -1.42 -19.68
C GLY A 357 -8.37 -0.66 -20.47
N ASP A 358 -8.68 -1.11 -21.69
CA ASP A 358 -9.72 -0.53 -22.54
C ASP A 358 -11.12 -0.80 -21.97
N ILE A 359 -11.37 -1.99 -21.42
CA ILE A 359 -12.65 -2.31 -20.76
C ILE A 359 -12.84 -1.45 -19.50
N ILE A 360 -11.80 -1.28 -18.68
CA ILE A 360 -11.78 -0.42 -17.50
C ILE A 360 -12.01 1.03 -17.93
N ALA A 361 -11.29 1.53 -18.94
CA ALA A 361 -11.44 2.89 -19.44
C ALA A 361 -12.84 3.15 -20.02
N ALA A 362 -13.35 2.22 -20.83
CA ALA A 362 -14.68 2.33 -21.43
C ALA A 362 -15.80 2.25 -20.38
N THR A 363 -15.66 1.34 -19.40
CA THR A 363 -16.64 1.17 -18.32
C THR A 363 -16.61 2.34 -17.33
N ASN A 364 -15.44 2.96 -17.12
CA ASN A 364 -15.24 4.11 -16.23
C ASN A 364 -15.37 5.48 -16.92
N SER A 365 -15.55 5.52 -18.25
CA SER A 365 -15.62 6.75 -19.08
C SER A 365 -16.71 7.77 -18.69
N GLN A 366 -17.60 7.42 -17.76
CA GLN A 366 -18.68 8.28 -17.25
C GLN A 366 -18.32 9.03 -15.94
N SER A 367 -17.07 8.98 -15.47
CA SER A 367 -16.64 9.63 -14.22
C SER A 367 -15.22 10.20 -14.34
N ASP A 368 -14.89 11.24 -13.58
CA ASP A 368 -13.54 11.82 -13.51
C ASP A 368 -12.58 10.82 -12.84
N ILE A 369 -11.66 10.25 -13.63
CA ILE A 369 -10.73 9.22 -13.18
C ILE A 369 -9.43 9.88 -12.65
N PRO A 370 -8.89 9.44 -11.50
CA PRO A 370 -7.55 9.83 -11.05
C PRO A 370 -6.51 9.46 -12.11
N LYS A 371 -5.77 10.45 -12.61
CA LYS A 371 -4.82 10.29 -13.72
C LYS A 371 -3.75 9.23 -13.45
N GLU A 372 -3.47 8.96 -12.17
CA GLU A 372 -2.45 8.05 -11.64
C GLU A 372 -2.64 6.60 -12.13
N ALA A 373 -3.88 6.09 -12.14
CA ALA A 373 -4.20 4.72 -12.55
C ALA A 373 -3.90 4.46 -14.04
N PHE A 374 -3.84 5.52 -14.86
CA PHE A 374 -3.51 5.40 -16.28
C PHE A 374 -2.02 5.38 -16.58
N TYR A 375 -1.14 5.78 -15.66
CA TYR A 375 0.30 5.83 -15.95
C TYR A 375 0.90 4.44 -16.16
N GLY A 376 0.47 3.42 -15.39
CA GLY A 376 0.86 2.02 -15.61
C GLY A 376 0.34 1.41 -16.92
N LEU A 377 -0.67 2.05 -17.52
CA LEU A 377 -1.26 1.68 -18.81
C LEU A 377 -0.61 2.39 -20.01
N ARG A 378 0.22 3.41 -19.78
CA ARG A 378 0.91 4.14 -20.87
C ARG A 378 1.90 3.22 -21.60
N GLY A 379 2.10 3.51 -22.89
CA GLY A 379 3.08 2.83 -23.74
C GLY A 379 4.47 2.83 -23.12
N LYS A 380 4.92 3.99 -22.63
CA LYS A 380 6.20 4.12 -21.93
C LYS A 380 6.35 3.21 -20.71
N ALA A 381 5.35 3.06 -19.85
CA ALA A 381 5.47 2.20 -18.67
C ALA A 381 5.74 0.74 -19.08
N LYS A 382 5.11 0.26 -20.15
CA LYS A 382 5.37 -1.07 -20.74
C LYS A 382 6.82 -1.20 -21.23
N LEU A 383 7.36 -0.17 -21.86
CA LEU A 383 8.77 -0.16 -22.29
C LEU A 383 9.72 -0.18 -21.10
N VAL A 384 9.43 0.58 -20.05
CA VAL A 384 10.20 0.57 -18.80
C VAL A 384 10.20 -0.83 -18.18
N GLN A 385 9.05 -1.51 -18.09
CA GLN A 385 9.00 -2.87 -17.56
C GLN A 385 9.84 -3.84 -18.40
N LYS A 386 9.72 -3.81 -19.73
CA LYS A 386 10.56 -4.61 -20.62
C LYS A 386 12.06 -4.33 -20.44
N TYR A 387 12.43 -3.09 -20.13
CA TYR A 387 13.81 -2.73 -19.84
C TYR A 387 14.29 -3.38 -18.53
N PHE A 388 13.47 -3.37 -17.48
CA PHE A 388 13.76 -4.08 -16.22
C PHE A 388 13.97 -5.57 -16.48
N ASP A 389 13.07 -6.21 -17.23
CA ASP A 389 13.17 -7.63 -17.58
C ASP A 389 14.45 -7.94 -18.37
N ALA A 390 14.79 -7.11 -19.36
CA ALA A 390 16.02 -7.26 -20.14
C ALA A 390 17.29 -7.09 -19.29
N ARG A 391 17.27 -6.18 -18.30
CA ARG A 391 18.38 -6.03 -17.34
C ARG A 391 18.47 -7.22 -16.39
N ASN A 392 17.34 -7.74 -15.92
CA ASN A 392 17.28 -8.91 -15.04
C ASN A 392 17.85 -10.19 -15.68
N GLN A 393 17.90 -10.28 -17.01
CA GLN A 393 18.56 -11.39 -17.71
C GLN A 393 20.11 -11.34 -17.63
N ARG A 394 20.68 -10.19 -17.26
CA ARG A 394 22.12 -9.92 -17.29
C ARG A 394 22.77 -9.89 -15.90
N VAL A 395 21.99 -10.06 -14.85
CA VAL A 395 22.46 -9.93 -13.45
C VAL A 395 22.08 -11.17 -12.63
N PRO A 396 22.87 -11.51 -11.60
CA PRO A 396 22.53 -12.60 -10.69
C PRO A 396 21.22 -12.31 -9.96
N ALA A 397 20.60 -13.35 -9.38
CA ALA A 397 19.31 -13.25 -8.70
C ALA A 397 19.25 -12.10 -7.68
N GLU A 398 20.33 -11.89 -6.91
CA GLU A 398 20.46 -10.85 -5.89
C GLU A 398 20.44 -9.41 -6.43
N GLY A 399 20.76 -9.22 -7.71
CA GLY A 399 20.78 -7.92 -8.38
C GLY A 399 19.49 -7.57 -9.12
N LYS A 400 18.50 -8.47 -9.14
CA LYS A 400 17.26 -8.29 -9.91
C LYS A 400 16.28 -7.38 -9.17
N ILE A 401 15.67 -6.46 -9.91
CA ILE A 401 14.55 -5.63 -9.45
C ILE A 401 13.45 -5.65 -10.49
N TYR A 402 12.20 -5.56 -10.06
CA TYR A 402 11.03 -5.77 -10.89
C TYR A 402 10.14 -4.54 -10.85
N PHE A 403 9.63 -4.15 -12.02
CA PHE A 403 8.66 -3.07 -12.12
C PHE A 403 7.26 -3.68 -12.29
N GLU A 404 6.45 -3.53 -11.25
CA GLU A 404 5.04 -3.90 -11.19
C GLU A 404 4.18 -2.77 -11.73
N ARG A 405 3.63 -2.95 -12.93
CA ARG A 405 2.76 -1.91 -13.53
C ARG A 405 1.35 -1.95 -12.97
N ARG A 406 0.93 -3.12 -12.47
CA ARG A 406 -0.37 -3.35 -11.84
C ARG A 406 -0.20 -4.05 -10.52
N GLN A 407 -0.91 -3.59 -9.51
CA GLN A 407 -0.83 -4.13 -8.16
C GLN A 407 -1.09 -5.63 -8.17
N GLY A 408 -0.13 -6.39 -7.65
CA GLY A 408 -0.21 -7.85 -7.58
C GLY A 408 0.14 -8.61 -8.86
N GLU A 409 0.67 -7.96 -9.90
CA GLU A 409 1.21 -8.62 -11.10
C GLU A 409 2.22 -9.72 -10.75
N PHE A 410 3.00 -9.52 -9.67
CA PHE A 410 3.99 -10.50 -9.20
C PHE A 410 3.55 -11.29 -7.95
N ARG A 411 2.28 -11.20 -7.51
CA ARG A 411 1.79 -11.98 -6.36
C ARG A 411 1.85 -13.48 -6.68
N GLY A 412 2.37 -14.27 -5.75
CA GLY A 412 2.49 -15.73 -5.90
C GLY A 412 3.59 -16.22 -6.84
N VAL A 413 4.43 -15.33 -7.39
CA VAL A 413 5.57 -15.69 -8.25
C VAL A 413 6.83 -16.04 -7.42
N GLY A 414 6.75 -15.93 -6.08
CA GLY A 414 7.86 -16.20 -5.18
C GLY A 414 9.00 -15.18 -5.28
N LEU A 415 8.70 -13.96 -5.74
CA LEU A 415 9.66 -12.87 -5.78
C LEU A 415 9.74 -12.18 -4.42
N GLN A 416 10.96 -11.82 -4.03
CA GLN A 416 11.22 -11.04 -2.84
C GLN A 416 10.48 -9.69 -2.90
N VAL A 417 9.66 -9.39 -1.89
CA VAL A 417 8.77 -8.21 -1.89
C VAL A 417 9.55 -6.90 -2.04
N SER A 418 10.69 -6.76 -1.37
CA SER A 418 11.56 -5.57 -1.45
C SER A 418 12.18 -5.31 -2.83
N ARG A 419 12.11 -6.28 -3.75
CA ARG A 419 12.62 -6.15 -5.12
C ARG A 419 11.56 -5.76 -6.12
N VAL A 420 10.31 -5.64 -5.71
CA VAL A 420 9.18 -5.32 -6.59
C VAL A 420 8.70 -3.90 -6.31
N PHE A 421 8.78 -3.05 -7.33
CA PHE A 421 8.46 -1.63 -7.26
C PHE A 421 7.23 -1.34 -8.09
N ASP A 422 6.22 -0.69 -7.51
CA ASP A 422 5.01 -0.31 -8.23
C ASP A 422 5.21 0.98 -9.06
N VAL A 423 4.18 1.37 -9.81
CA VAL A 423 4.18 2.60 -10.63
C VAL A 423 4.45 3.85 -9.80
N LYS A 424 3.95 3.90 -8.55
CA LYS A 424 4.08 5.04 -7.65
C LYS A 424 5.55 5.19 -7.23
N GLU A 425 6.18 4.08 -6.86
CA GLU A 425 7.56 4.06 -6.36
C GLU A 425 8.58 4.28 -7.49
N VAL A 426 8.37 3.68 -8.67
CA VAL A 426 9.21 3.96 -9.85
C VAL A 426 9.12 5.43 -10.27
N ALA A 427 7.92 6.03 -10.22
CA ALA A 427 7.75 7.47 -10.49
C ALA A 427 8.49 8.34 -9.46
N ARG A 428 8.40 8.00 -8.16
CA ARG A 428 9.13 8.69 -7.08
C ARG A 428 10.64 8.63 -7.27
N CYS A 429 11.17 7.46 -7.61
CA CYS A 429 12.60 7.27 -7.88
C CYS A 429 13.07 8.19 -9.02
N TYR A 430 12.35 8.16 -10.14
CA TYR A 430 12.67 8.96 -11.32
C TYR A 430 12.56 10.46 -11.04
N ALA A 431 11.50 10.90 -10.35
CA ALA A 431 11.31 12.29 -9.99
C ALA A 431 12.42 12.81 -9.05
N ALA A 432 12.80 12.02 -8.04
CA ALA A 432 13.85 12.37 -7.10
C ALA A 432 15.20 12.48 -7.81
N MET A 433 15.57 11.41 -8.51
CA MET A 433 16.91 11.27 -9.06
C MET A 433 17.08 12.02 -10.37
N PHE A 434 16.15 12.00 -11.32
CA PHE A 434 16.39 12.59 -12.66
C PHE A 434 15.66 13.91 -12.89
N LEU A 435 14.50 14.13 -12.27
CA LEU A 435 13.81 15.43 -12.34
C LEU A 435 14.27 16.44 -11.28
N ASN A 436 15.18 16.05 -10.37
CA ASN A 436 15.67 16.89 -9.25
C ASN A 436 14.57 17.33 -8.28
N GLN A 437 13.60 16.45 -8.02
CA GLN A 437 12.47 16.75 -7.14
C GLN A 437 12.40 15.81 -5.92
N PRO A 438 13.50 15.63 -5.15
CA PRO A 438 13.49 14.71 -4.01
C PRO A 438 12.51 15.15 -2.91
N HIS A 439 12.26 16.45 -2.76
CA HIS A 439 11.28 17.00 -1.84
C HIS A 439 9.84 16.70 -2.27
N ASN A 440 9.58 16.49 -3.57
CA ASN A 440 8.27 16.01 -4.04
C ASN A 440 8.16 14.50 -3.91
N SER A 441 9.25 13.75 -4.15
CA SER A 441 9.27 12.30 -3.95
C SER A 441 9.08 11.88 -2.49
N ALA A 442 9.52 12.73 -1.56
CA ALA A 442 9.26 12.58 -0.13
C ALA A 442 7.80 12.85 0.27
N ARG A 443 6.99 13.45 -0.62
CA ARG A 443 5.58 13.79 -0.39
C ARG A 443 4.62 12.75 -0.99
N TYR A 444 3.35 12.98 -0.72
CA TYR A 444 2.22 12.21 -1.16
C TYR A 444 2.31 11.87 -2.64
N VAL A 445 2.21 10.58 -2.94
CA VAL A 445 2.33 10.03 -4.28
C VAL A 445 1.50 10.82 -5.30
N ARG A 446 0.25 11.20 -4.96
CA ARG A 446 -0.62 11.92 -5.91
C ARG A 446 -0.10 13.33 -6.21
N ALA A 447 0.59 13.97 -5.27
CA ALA A 447 1.19 15.28 -5.50
C ALA A 447 2.26 15.21 -6.60
N ILE A 448 3.03 14.12 -6.68
CA ILE A 448 4.02 13.88 -7.74
C ILE A 448 3.35 13.76 -9.11
N PHE A 449 2.26 13.01 -9.19
CA PHE A 449 1.50 12.89 -10.44
C PHE A 449 0.76 14.18 -10.81
N SER A 450 0.41 15.04 -9.85
CA SER A 450 -0.17 16.35 -10.12
C SER A 450 0.87 17.42 -10.52
N ALA A 451 2.05 17.43 -9.88
CA ALA A 451 3.09 18.43 -10.07
C ALA A 451 4.05 18.09 -11.21
N SER A 452 4.25 16.79 -11.46
CA SER A 452 5.23 16.26 -12.41
C SER A 452 4.61 15.31 -13.43
N GLY A 453 3.29 15.15 -13.43
CA GLY A 453 2.58 14.17 -14.27
C GLY A 453 2.83 14.28 -15.77
N ASP A 454 3.13 15.47 -16.28
CA ASP A 454 3.48 15.67 -17.70
C ASP A 454 4.94 15.27 -18.00
N ASN A 455 5.79 15.21 -16.97
CA ASN A 455 7.20 14.82 -17.04
C ASN A 455 7.46 13.37 -16.63
N LEU A 456 6.42 12.62 -16.26
CA LEU A 456 6.50 11.22 -15.85
C LEU A 456 6.01 10.30 -16.97
N PHE A 457 6.76 9.23 -17.21
CA PHE A 457 6.50 8.23 -18.25
C PHE A 457 6.24 8.88 -19.62
N ARG A 458 7.07 9.85 -20.02
CA ARG A 458 6.99 10.45 -21.35
C ARG A 458 7.49 9.48 -22.40
N GLU A 459 6.83 9.44 -23.55
CA GLU A 459 7.14 8.51 -24.65
C GLU A 459 8.58 8.67 -25.20
N ASP A 460 9.17 9.85 -25.08
CA ASP A 460 10.53 10.15 -25.53
C ASP A 460 11.64 9.94 -24.48
N ASP A 461 11.29 9.72 -23.20
CA ASP A 461 12.26 9.50 -22.14
C ASP A 461 12.95 8.14 -22.27
N HIS A 462 14.24 8.08 -21.98
CA HIS A 462 14.99 6.84 -21.91
C HIS A 462 14.60 5.99 -20.69
N GLU A 463 14.28 4.72 -20.92
CA GLU A 463 13.85 3.76 -19.88
C GLU A 463 14.95 3.49 -18.83
N SER A 464 16.22 3.68 -19.22
CA SER A 464 17.38 3.46 -18.36
C SER A 464 17.41 4.37 -17.12
N TYR A 465 16.84 5.58 -17.19
CA TYR A 465 16.73 6.47 -16.03
C TYR A 465 15.75 5.95 -14.99
N TYR A 466 14.61 5.39 -15.41
CA TYR A 466 13.67 4.74 -14.51
C TYR A 466 14.35 3.56 -13.79
N TYR A 467 15.00 2.66 -14.54
CA TYR A 467 15.71 1.53 -13.96
C TYR A 467 16.85 1.95 -13.01
N CYS A 468 17.69 2.90 -13.43
CA CYS A 468 18.82 3.36 -12.65
C CYS A 468 18.38 3.98 -11.31
N SER A 469 17.35 4.80 -11.33
CA SER A 469 16.83 5.44 -10.11
C SER A 469 16.20 4.44 -9.15
N THR A 470 15.43 3.48 -9.65
CA THR A 470 14.86 2.41 -8.82
C THR A 470 15.95 1.52 -8.23
N LEU A 471 16.99 1.18 -9.00
CA LEU A 471 18.12 0.41 -8.51
C LEU A 471 18.91 1.16 -7.43
N ALA A 472 19.11 2.47 -7.58
CA ALA A 472 19.77 3.30 -6.58
C ALA A 472 18.99 3.29 -5.25
N LEU A 473 17.66 3.44 -5.31
CA LEU A 473 16.81 3.36 -4.12
C LEU A 473 16.88 1.97 -3.48
N TYR A 474 16.72 0.89 -4.26
CA TYR A 474 16.83 -0.49 -3.75
C TYR A 474 18.14 -0.74 -3.00
N LYS A 475 19.27 -0.33 -3.57
CA LYS A 475 20.59 -0.48 -2.95
C LYS A 475 20.71 0.33 -1.68
N TYR A 476 20.19 1.55 -1.66
CA TYR A 476 20.22 2.38 -0.45
C TYR A 476 19.29 1.85 0.65
N GLN A 477 18.10 1.37 0.29
CA GLN A 477 17.15 0.74 1.21
C GLN A 477 17.76 -0.52 1.85
N THR A 478 18.51 -1.31 1.09
CA THR A 478 19.26 -2.45 1.64
C THR A 478 20.27 -2.02 2.72
N LEU A 479 20.91 -0.85 2.57
CA LEU A 479 21.82 -0.32 3.58
C LEU A 479 21.06 0.18 4.83
N ILE A 480 19.92 0.85 4.63
CA ILE A 480 19.01 1.28 5.70
C ILE A 480 18.55 0.07 6.52
N ASN A 481 17.96 -0.91 5.86
CA ASN A 481 17.35 -2.09 6.48
C ASN A 481 18.41 -2.98 7.16
N GLY A 482 19.59 -3.08 6.55
CA GLY A 482 20.74 -3.77 7.14
C GLY A 482 21.49 -2.97 8.22
N ARG A 483 21.04 -1.75 8.56
CA ARG A 483 21.70 -0.80 9.47
C ARG A 483 23.20 -0.62 9.18
N LYS A 484 23.56 -0.54 7.89
CA LYS A 484 24.94 -0.41 7.44
C LYS A 484 25.33 1.06 7.32
N ASN A 485 26.52 1.39 7.83
CA ASN A 485 27.15 2.72 7.70
C ASN A 485 26.26 3.88 8.16
N GLY A 486 25.40 3.65 9.16
CA GLY A 486 24.48 4.67 9.67
C GLY A 486 23.37 5.09 8.70
N ALA A 487 23.14 4.33 7.62
CA ALA A 487 22.15 4.69 6.60
C ALA A 487 20.74 4.86 7.15
N GLN A 488 20.37 4.11 8.20
CA GLN A 488 19.07 4.22 8.87
C GLN A 488 18.78 5.63 9.41
N ASN A 489 19.81 6.40 9.74
CA ASN A 489 19.66 7.78 10.23
C ASN A 489 19.14 8.75 9.14
N TYR A 490 19.18 8.32 7.87
CA TYR A 490 18.77 9.11 6.71
C TYR A 490 17.53 8.52 6.03
N LEU A 491 16.74 7.65 6.69
CA LEU A 491 15.53 7.03 6.13
C LEU A 491 14.61 8.06 5.46
N LYS A 492 14.32 9.17 6.15
CA LYS A 492 13.48 10.28 5.63
C LYS A 492 14.13 11.08 4.49
N LEU A 493 15.45 10.99 4.35
CA LEU A 493 16.23 11.67 3.31
C LEU A 493 16.66 10.74 2.18
N ARG A 494 16.14 9.50 2.11
CA ARG A 494 16.48 8.52 1.06
C ARG A 494 16.36 9.09 -0.35
N TRP A 495 15.35 9.92 -0.60
CA TRP A 495 15.14 10.62 -1.87
C TRP A 495 16.25 11.61 -2.22
N HIS A 496 16.75 12.34 -1.23
CA HIS A 496 17.87 13.28 -1.39
C HIS A 496 19.19 12.52 -1.59
N VAL A 497 19.35 11.38 -0.91
CA VAL A 497 20.53 10.53 -1.06
C VAL A 497 20.64 9.96 -2.49
N ILE A 498 19.56 9.42 -3.06
CA ILE A 498 19.60 8.92 -4.45
C ILE A 498 19.75 10.04 -5.48
N GLN A 499 19.25 11.25 -5.20
CA GLN A 499 19.52 12.42 -6.03
C GLN A 499 21.01 12.77 -6.01
N ALA A 500 21.63 12.86 -4.83
CA ALA A 500 23.05 13.16 -4.67
C ALA A 500 23.94 12.08 -5.29
N PHE A 501 23.51 10.81 -5.20
CA PHE A 501 24.26 9.66 -5.71
C PHE A 501 24.63 9.83 -7.18
N LYS A 502 23.70 10.31 -8.03
CA LYS A 502 23.97 10.48 -9.47
C LYS A 502 25.16 11.42 -9.73
N TRP A 503 25.29 12.47 -8.94
CA TRP A 503 26.32 13.48 -9.10
C TRP A 503 27.68 12.97 -8.64
N PHE A 504 27.74 12.32 -7.48
CA PHE A 504 28.99 11.73 -6.98
C PHE A 504 29.44 10.52 -7.82
N ALA A 505 28.52 9.66 -8.25
CA ALA A 505 28.84 8.51 -9.11
C ALA A 505 29.32 8.96 -10.50
N HIS A 506 28.74 10.04 -11.04
CA HIS A 506 29.19 10.56 -12.33
C HIS A 506 30.44 11.45 -12.22
N GLY A 507 30.63 12.12 -11.08
CA GLY A 507 31.66 13.12 -10.82
C GLY A 507 31.33 14.52 -11.34
N LYS A 508 30.08 14.78 -11.75
CA LYS A 508 29.61 16.08 -12.27
C LYS A 508 28.14 16.30 -11.93
N VAL A 509 27.76 17.56 -11.72
CA VAL A 509 26.37 17.95 -11.44
C VAL A 509 25.50 18.00 -12.70
N VAL A 510 26.13 18.07 -13.88
CA VAL A 510 25.44 18.08 -15.18
C VAL A 510 24.80 16.72 -15.46
N VAL A 511 23.48 16.72 -15.64
CA VAL A 511 22.69 15.53 -15.99
C VAL A 511 22.13 15.75 -17.40
N PRO A 512 22.31 14.80 -18.34
CA PRO A 512 21.67 14.88 -19.64
C PRO A 512 20.15 14.81 -19.53
N GLU A 513 19.47 15.56 -20.39
CA GLU A 513 18.01 15.50 -20.52
C GLU A 513 17.54 14.05 -20.73
N PRO A 514 16.42 13.63 -20.12
CA PRO A 514 15.94 12.25 -20.18
C PRO A 514 15.70 11.69 -21.59
N ASN A 515 15.35 12.54 -22.56
CA ASN A 515 15.14 12.16 -23.96
C ASN A 515 16.39 12.29 -24.85
N SER A 516 17.54 12.64 -24.26
CA SER A 516 18.77 12.85 -25.01
C SER A 516 19.49 11.53 -25.30
N LYS A 517 20.19 11.46 -26.44
CA LYS A 517 21.04 10.31 -26.82
C LYS A 517 22.14 9.98 -25.79
N LYS A 518 22.46 10.90 -24.88
CA LYS A 518 23.47 10.72 -23.83
C LYS A 518 22.90 10.12 -22.54
N ALA A 519 21.58 10.07 -22.39
CA ALA A 519 20.91 9.59 -21.19
C ALA A 519 21.29 8.14 -20.88
N ASP A 520 21.18 7.24 -21.86
CA ASP A 520 21.48 5.81 -21.67
C ASP A 520 22.93 5.56 -21.23
N ALA A 521 23.89 6.28 -21.81
CA ALA A 521 25.30 6.17 -21.42
C ALA A 521 25.55 6.73 -20.01
N TYR A 522 24.89 7.83 -19.66
CA TYR A 522 24.95 8.40 -18.32
C TYR A 522 24.39 7.43 -17.28
N ALA A 523 23.22 6.85 -17.54
CA ALA A 523 22.55 5.86 -16.70
C ALA A 523 23.41 4.60 -16.51
N THR A 524 23.95 4.07 -17.60
CA THR A 524 24.73 2.82 -17.60
C THR A 524 25.95 2.94 -16.69
N LYS A 525 26.67 4.06 -16.72
CA LYS A 525 27.80 4.29 -15.80
C LYS A 525 27.40 4.14 -14.32
N MET A 526 26.22 4.63 -13.94
CA MET A 526 25.74 4.51 -12.55
C MET A 526 25.21 3.12 -12.24
N ILE A 527 24.52 2.49 -13.20
CA ILE A 527 24.05 1.10 -13.08
C ILE A 527 25.24 0.17 -12.84
N ASP A 528 26.33 0.33 -13.59
CA ASP A 528 27.54 -0.49 -13.45
C ASP A 528 28.17 -0.34 -12.05
N VAL A 529 28.18 0.89 -11.51
CA VAL A 529 28.63 1.16 -10.12
C VAL A 529 27.69 0.52 -9.08
N LEU A 530 26.38 0.56 -9.30
CA LEU A 530 25.39 -0.05 -8.39
C LEU A 530 25.40 -1.57 -8.43
N GLN A 531 25.86 -2.16 -9.53
CA GLN A 531 25.92 -3.60 -9.77
C GLN A 531 27.33 -4.17 -9.61
N SER A 532 28.31 -3.37 -9.21
CA SER A 532 29.68 -3.83 -9.10
C SER A 532 29.86 -4.80 -7.93
N ASP A 533 30.64 -5.86 -8.17
CA ASP A 533 30.91 -6.92 -7.17
C ASP A 533 31.69 -6.38 -5.97
N ASP A 534 32.54 -5.37 -6.20
CA ASP A 534 33.30 -4.67 -5.16
C ASP A 534 32.45 -3.69 -4.33
N ARG A 535 31.15 -3.55 -4.65
CA ARG A 535 30.20 -2.67 -3.96
C ARG A 535 30.67 -1.21 -3.92
N ALA A 536 31.23 -0.73 -5.03
CA ALA A 536 31.72 0.65 -5.20
C ALA A 536 30.66 1.73 -4.92
N TYR A 537 29.37 1.37 -4.95
CA TYR A 537 28.27 2.27 -4.57
C TYR A 537 28.26 2.64 -3.08
N ILE A 538 28.79 1.79 -2.18
CA ILE A 538 28.75 2.03 -0.73
C ILE A 538 29.52 3.30 -0.34
N PRO A 539 30.82 3.46 -0.70
CA PRO A 539 31.55 4.70 -0.43
C PRO A 539 30.92 5.95 -1.05
N ILE A 540 30.17 5.80 -2.14
CA ILE A 540 29.47 6.92 -2.78
C ILE A 540 28.26 7.34 -1.95
N PHE A 541 27.47 6.39 -1.43
CA PHE A 541 26.39 6.70 -0.51
C PHE A 541 26.89 7.34 0.79
N GLU A 542 28.04 6.90 1.33
CA GLU A 542 28.66 7.56 2.48
C GLU A 542 29.05 9.01 2.19
N LYS A 543 29.50 9.33 0.96
CA LYS A 543 29.71 10.72 0.53
C LYS A 543 28.40 11.51 0.48
N CYS A 544 27.32 10.92 -0.03
CA CYS A 544 26.00 11.55 -0.01
C CYS A 544 25.54 11.87 1.42
N GLN A 545 25.73 10.94 2.36
CA GLN A 545 25.40 11.12 3.78
C GLN A 545 26.21 12.25 4.41
N LYS A 546 27.53 12.27 4.17
CA LYS A 546 28.40 13.36 4.63
C LYS A 546 28.02 14.72 4.05
N ALA A 547 27.59 14.77 2.79
CA ALA A 547 27.09 16.00 2.18
C ALA A 547 25.83 16.51 2.91
N ILE A 548 24.92 15.60 3.30
CA ILE A 548 23.76 15.95 4.12
C ILE A 548 24.19 16.46 5.50
N ASP A 549 25.13 15.78 6.17
CA ASP A 549 25.62 16.21 7.48
C ASP A 549 26.23 17.62 7.44
N ASN A 550 26.97 17.93 6.37
CA ASN A 550 27.61 19.23 6.19
C ASN A 550 26.63 20.35 5.87
N VAL A 551 25.55 20.06 5.14
CA VAL A 551 24.45 21.02 4.91
C VAL A 551 23.59 21.17 6.18
N GLY A 552 23.51 20.11 6.99
CA GLY A 552 22.69 20.02 8.19
C GLY A 552 21.32 19.41 7.90
N PHE A 553 20.78 18.67 8.88
CA PHE A 553 19.45 18.05 8.74
C PHE A 553 18.37 19.12 8.56
N PRO A 554 17.48 18.97 7.57
CA PRO A 554 16.50 19.99 7.26
C PRO A 554 15.39 20.05 8.30
N THR A 555 14.93 21.28 8.55
CA THR A 555 13.60 21.50 9.16
C THR A 555 12.50 21.09 8.19
N THR A 556 11.32 20.74 8.71
CA THR A 556 10.13 20.40 7.91
C THR A 556 9.81 21.46 6.84
N ASP A 557 9.88 22.76 7.17
CA ASP A 557 9.62 23.84 6.21
C ASP A 557 10.71 23.94 5.12
N SER A 558 11.99 23.74 5.47
CA SER A 558 13.09 23.77 4.50
C SER A 558 13.05 22.60 3.50
N LEU A 559 12.63 21.42 3.97
CA LEU A 559 12.41 20.24 3.14
C LEU A 559 11.21 20.47 2.22
N LYS A 560 10.13 21.04 2.74
CA LYS A 560 8.93 21.41 1.98
C LYS A 560 9.28 22.37 0.84
N ARG A 561 9.94 23.48 1.07
CA ARG A 561 10.14 24.50 0.02
C ARG A 561 11.21 24.13 -1.02
N GLY A 562 11.78 22.92 -0.96
CA GLY A 562 12.89 22.50 -1.82
C GLY A 562 14.20 23.26 -1.54
N ARG A 563 14.24 24.09 -0.50
CA ARG A 563 15.42 24.88 -0.13
C ARG A 563 16.57 23.96 0.25
N PHE A 564 16.30 22.93 1.04
CA PHE A 564 17.31 21.93 1.38
C PHE A 564 17.84 21.19 0.13
N SER A 565 16.96 20.87 -0.82
CA SER A 565 17.38 20.23 -2.08
C SER A 565 18.33 21.13 -2.89
N GLN A 566 18.08 22.45 -2.87
CA GLN A 566 18.93 23.44 -3.52
C GLN A 566 20.27 23.59 -2.80
N ASP A 567 20.25 23.73 -1.47
CA ASP A 567 21.46 23.87 -0.64
C ASP A 567 22.37 22.65 -0.79
N LEU A 568 21.79 21.45 -0.83
CA LEU A 568 22.52 20.19 -1.08
C LEU A 568 23.12 20.15 -2.48
N ALA A 569 22.36 20.55 -3.51
CA ALA A 569 22.87 20.59 -4.89
C ALA A 569 24.03 21.59 -5.05
N ASP A 570 23.94 22.74 -4.39
CA ASP A 570 24.95 23.78 -4.43
C ASP A 570 26.22 23.37 -3.68
N TYR A 571 26.09 22.73 -2.51
CA TYR A 571 27.20 22.13 -1.79
C TYR A 571 27.94 21.09 -2.65
N ILE A 572 27.20 20.15 -3.26
CA ILE A 572 27.81 19.11 -4.12
C ILE A 572 28.48 19.72 -5.35
N ARG A 573 27.91 20.79 -5.92
CA ARG A 573 28.55 21.53 -7.03
C ARG A 573 29.88 22.14 -6.62
N GLN A 574 29.99 22.68 -5.41
CA GLN A 574 31.27 23.19 -4.89
C GLN A 574 32.28 22.06 -4.66
N GLU A 575 31.84 20.93 -4.09
CA GLU A 575 32.72 19.79 -3.80
C GLU A 575 33.28 19.13 -5.08
N LEU A 576 32.46 19.03 -6.14
CA LEU A 576 32.88 18.43 -7.41
C LEU A 576 33.63 19.39 -8.33
N GLY A 577 33.92 20.62 -7.87
CA GLY A 577 34.68 21.63 -8.62
C GLY A 577 33.89 22.19 -9.80
N GLY A 578 32.77 22.86 -9.49
CA GLY A 578 31.82 23.49 -10.41
C GLY A 578 32.39 24.06 -11.71
#